data_AF-A0A935TEY4-F1
#
_entry.id   AF-A0A935TEY4-F1
#
_cell.length_a   1.000
_cell.length_b   1.000
_cell.length_c   1.000
_cell.angle_alpha   90.00
_cell.angle_beta   90.00
_cell.angle_gamma   90.00
#
_symmetry.space_group_name_H-M   'P 1'
#
loop_
_entity.id
_entity.type
_entity.pdbx_description
1 polymer ?
#
loop_
_entity_poly.entity_id
_entity_poly.type
_entity_poly.pdbx_seq_one_letter_code
_entity_poly.pdbx_strand_id
1 'polypeptide(L)'
;MDNKKINEINISAKNVREHIITISNKGGAFIGSALSCTDLIISLYKNFLNVNKDNYQTKDRDYFFLSKGHAVHSLYGVLVELGLLEKKD
;
A
#
# COMPACT_ATOMS: atom_id res chain seq x y z
N MET A 1 15.76 12.17 1.61
CA MET A 1 15.65 10.83 0.99
C MET A 1 16.40 10.89 -0.33
N ASP A 2 17.15 9.85 -0.69
CA ASP A 2 17.85 9.77 -1.99
C ASP A 2 16.83 9.74 -3.15
N ASN A 3 17.16 10.39 -4.27
CA ASN A 3 16.38 10.39 -5.51
C ASN A 3 16.03 8.97 -6.01
N LYS A 4 16.92 7.99 -5.81
CA LYS A 4 16.64 6.59 -6.13
C LYS A 4 15.45 6.05 -5.32
N LYS A 5 15.43 6.28 -4.01
CA LYS A 5 14.32 5.87 -3.12
C LYS A 5 13.01 6.57 -3.49
N ILE A 6 13.07 7.85 -3.83
CA ILE A 6 11.89 8.59 -4.29
C ILE A 6 11.33 7.96 -5.57
N ASN A 7 12.20 7.60 -6.52
CA ASN A 7 11.78 6.96 -7.77
C ASN A 7 11.15 5.57 -7.53
N GLU A 8 11.73 4.76 -6.65
CA GLU A 8 11.18 3.44 -6.26
C GLU A 8 9.81 3.55 -5.58
N ILE A 9 9.59 4.61 -4.80
CA ILE A 9 8.28 4.92 -4.20
C ILE A 9 7.28 5.32 -5.28
N ASN A 10 7.66 6.21 -6.19
CA ASN A 10 6.78 6.67 -7.27
C ASN A 10 6.35 5.52 -8.19
N ILE A 11 7.27 4.60 -8.53
CA ILE A 11 6.97 3.42 -9.33
C ILE A 11 5.96 2.52 -8.60
N SER A 12 6.21 2.17 -7.34
CA SER A 12 5.28 1.33 -6.58
C SER A 12 3.94 2.01 -6.33
N ALA A 13 3.94 3.31 -6.04
CA ALA A 13 2.70 4.07 -5.87
C ALA A 13 1.88 4.10 -7.15
N LYS A 14 2.52 4.22 -8.32
CA LYS A 14 1.85 4.10 -9.63
C LYS A 14 1.22 2.72 -9.80
N ASN A 15 1.95 1.63 -9.55
CA ASN A 15 1.44 0.26 -9.65
C ASN A 15 0.20 0.04 -8.76
N VAL A 16 0.27 0.53 -7.51
CA VAL A 16 -0.84 0.46 -6.56
C VAL A 16 -2.06 1.24 -7.07
N ARG A 17 -1.86 2.44 -7.63
CA ARG A 17 -2.96 3.24 -8.20
C ARG A 17 -3.61 2.55 -9.41
N GLU A 18 -2.82 1.95 -10.30
CA GLU A 18 -3.34 1.16 -11.42
C GLU A 18 -4.19 -0.01 -10.93
N HIS A 19 -3.77 -0.68 -9.85
CA HIS A 19 -4.56 -1.73 -9.24
C HIS A 19 -5.87 -1.21 -8.63
N ILE A 20 -5.83 -0.10 -7.88
CA ILE A 20 -7.03 0.55 -7.32
C ILE A 20 -8.04 0.89 -8.42
N ILE A 21 -7.59 1.45 -9.53
CA ILE A 21 -8.46 1.79 -10.66
C ILE A 21 -9.05 0.51 -11.28
N THR A 22 -8.22 -0.52 -11.49
CA THR A 22 -8.67 -1.80 -12.08
C THR A 22 -9.79 -2.43 -11.27
N ILE A 23 -9.65 -2.48 -9.94
CA ILE A 23 -10.66 -3.09 -9.06
C ILE A 23 -11.89 -2.19 -8.84
N SER A 24 -11.74 -0.86 -9.01
CA SER A 24 -12.87 0.07 -8.85
C SER A 24 -14.01 -0.15 -9.85
N ASN A 25 -13.70 -0.75 -11.01
CA ASN A 25 -14.70 -1.13 -12.01
C ASN A 25 -15.60 -2.31 -11.55
N LYS A 26 -15.22 -3.05 -10.50
CA LYS A 26 -15.99 -4.19 -9.96
C LYS A 26 -16.97 -3.79 -8.84
N GLY A 27 -17.07 -2.50 -8.50
CA GLY A 27 -18.06 -1.93 -7.57
C GLY A 27 -17.45 -1.16 -6.39
N GLY A 28 -18.20 -0.20 -5.85
CA GLY A 28 -18.06 0.38 -4.50
C GLY A 28 -16.66 0.75 -4.02
N ALA A 29 -15.89 1.54 -4.77
CA ALA A 29 -14.57 2.01 -4.32
C ALA A 29 -14.57 3.53 -4.03
N PHE A 30 -14.15 3.91 -2.83
CA PHE A 30 -13.83 5.32 -2.49
C PHE A 30 -12.47 5.71 -3.09
N ILE A 31 -12.41 5.72 -4.43
CA ILE A 31 -11.16 5.86 -5.20
C ILE A 31 -10.37 7.11 -4.81
N GLY A 32 -11.01 8.27 -4.66
CA GLY A 32 -10.33 9.51 -4.29
C GLY A 32 -9.64 9.41 -2.93
N SER A 33 -10.25 8.69 -1.97
CA SER A 33 -9.63 8.48 -0.67
C SER A 33 -8.45 7.50 -0.73
N ALA A 34 -8.51 6.45 -1.54
CA ALA A 34 -7.40 5.53 -1.71
C ALA A 34 -6.22 6.18 -2.47
N LEU A 35 -6.50 6.86 -3.59
CA LEU A 35 -5.49 7.51 -4.43
C LEU A 35 -4.73 8.62 -3.69
N SER A 36 -5.41 9.36 -2.80
CA SER A 36 -4.83 10.50 -2.07
C SER A 36 -3.78 10.14 -1.02
N CYS A 37 -3.73 8.89 -0.54
CA CYS A 37 -2.76 8.46 0.49
C CYS A 37 -1.75 7.42 0.02
N THR A 38 -1.75 7.05 -1.27
CA THR A 38 -0.97 5.90 -1.72
C THR A 38 0.53 6.10 -1.52
N ASP A 39 1.08 7.28 -1.83
CA ASP A 39 2.52 7.56 -1.62
C ASP A 39 2.90 7.52 -0.14
N LEU A 40 2.01 7.99 0.75
CA LEU A 40 2.23 7.96 2.19
C LEU A 40 2.30 6.52 2.69
N ILE A 41 1.30 5.68 2.34
CA ILE A 41 1.23 4.31 2.84
C ILE A 41 2.40 3.48 2.29
N ILE A 42 2.74 3.58 1.00
CA ILE A 42 3.90 2.86 0.45
C ILE A 42 5.21 3.34 1.09
N SER A 43 5.34 4.64 1.37
CA SER A 43 6.53 5.19 2.04
C SER A 43 6.68 4.62 3.45
N LEU A 44 5.59 4.58 4.22
CA LEU A 44 5.57 4.00 5.56
C LEU A 44 6.01 2.54 5.53
N TYR A 45 5.40 1.70 4.71
CA TYR A 45 5.72 0.28 4.66
C TYR A 45 7.11 -0.02 4.09
N LYS A 46 7.60 0.74 3.09
CA LYS A 46 8.94 0.48 2.50
C LYS A 46 10.09 0.98 3.37
N ASN A 47 9.91 2.09 4.08
CA ASN A 47 11.05 2.84 4.63
C ASN A 47 11.01 3.08 6.14
N PHE A 48 9.83 2.98 6.78
CA PHE A 48 9.68 3.39 8.18
C PHE A 48 9.22 2.27 9.09
N LEU A 49 8.26 1.45 8.63
CA LEU A 49 7.72 0.36 9.43
C LEU A 49 8.63 -0.86 9.37
N ASN A 50 8.95 -1.41 10.53
CA ASN A 50 9.52 -2.74 10.67
C ASN A 50 8.44 -3.80 10.40
N VAL A 51 8.11 -4.03 9.13
CA VAL A 51 7.21 -5.10 8.70
C VAL A 51 7.63 -5.62 7.34
N ASN A 52 7.76 -6.94 7.20
CA ASN A 52 8.19 -7.64 6.00
C ASN A 52 7.62 -9.07 5.99
N LYS A 53 7.91 -9.84 4.92
CA LYS A 53 7.38 -11.19 4.71
C LYS A 53 7.79 -12.19 5.79
N ASP A 54 8.90 -11.93 6.48
CA ASP A 54 9.45 -12.85 7.48
C ASP A 54 8.91 -12.53 8.89
N ASN A 55 8.49 -11.29 9.14
CA ASN A 55 8.07 -10.85 10.48
C ASN A 55 6.61 -10.39 10.60
N TYR A 56 5.80 -10.39 9.53
CA TYR A 56 4.43 -9.86 9.61
C TYR A 56 3.51 -10.62 10.59
N GLN A 57 3.86 -11.86 10.96
CA GLN A 57 3.14 -12.67 11.94
C GLN A 57 3.69 -12.56 13.37
N THR A 58 4.80 -11.86 13.59
CA THR A 58 5.41 -11.72 14.91
C THR A 58 4.84 -10.52 15.67
N LYS A 59 5.08 -10.47 16.98
CA LYS A 59 4.61 -9.36 17.83
C LYS A 59 5.51 -8.12 17.77
N ASP A 60 6.77 -8.29 17.34
CA ASP A 60 7.82 -7.27 17.37
C ASP A 60 7.82 -6.35 16.14
N ARG A 61 6.88 -6.54 15.21
CA ARG A 61 6.69 -5.67 14.05
C ARG A 61 5.99 -4.38 14.44
N ASP A 62 6.14 -3.37 13.59
CA ASP A 62 5.32 -2.17 13.70
C ASP A 62 3.87 -2.43 13.26
N TYR A 63 2.94 -1.66 13.82
CA TYR A 63 1.51 -1.73 13.51
C TYR A 63 1.07 -0.44 12.81
N PHE A 64 0.40 -0.61 11.67
CA PHE A 64 -0.23 0.47 10.95
C PHE A 64 -1.76 0.32 11.02
N PHE A 65 -2.43 1.31 11.61
CA PHE A 65 -3.89 1.38 11.68
C PHE A 65 -4.43 2.42 10.71
N LEU A 66 -5.19 1.98 9.71
CA LEU A 66 -5.84 2.87 8.75
C LEU A 66 -7.17 3.37 9.31
N SER A 67 -7.15 4.44 10.11
CA SER A 67 -8.38 5.02 10.67
C SER A 67 -9.37 5.48 9.59
N LYS A 68 -8.87 5.89 8.41
CA LYS A 68 -9.69 6.18 7.23
C LYS A 68 -10.06 4.89 6.47
N GLY A 69 -10.85 4.02 7.09
CA GLY A 69 -11.11 2.66 6.58
C GLY A 69 -11.63 2.59 5.14
N HIS A 70 -12.32 3.62 4.65
CA HIS A 70 -12.79 3.67 3.26
C HIS A 70 -11.64 3.78 2.22
N ALA A 71 -10.41 4.10 2.63
CA ALA A 71 -9.21 4.06 1.79
C ALA A 71 -8.52 2.67 1.73
N VAL A 72 -9.18 1.60 2.21
CA VAL A 72 -8.61 0.25 2.35
C VAL A 72 -7.94 -0.28 1.08
N HIS A 73 -8.45 0.08 -0.10
CA HIS A 73 -7.86 -0.31 -1.39
C HIS A 73 -6.40 0.12 -1.54
N SER A 74 -6.01 1.27 -0.97
CA SER A 74 -4.61 1.71 -0.96
C SER A 74 -3.75 0.82 -0.07
N LEU A 75 -4.25 0.46 1.11
CA LEU A 75 -3.55 -0.45 2.01
C LEU A 75 -3.40 -1.84 1.38
N TYR A 76 -4.47 -2.43 0.85
CA TYR A 76 -4.41 -3.74 0.20
C TYR A 76 -3.48 -3.72 -1.02
N GLY A 77 -3.56 -2.68 -1.86
CA GLY A 77 -2.66 -2.54 -2.99
C GLY A 77 -1.19 -2.45 -2.56
N VAL A 78 -0.88 -1.70 -1.50
CA VAL A 78 0.50 -1.63 -0.94
C VAL A 78 0.96 -2.99 -0.42
N LEU A 79 0.12 -3.71 0.32
CA LEU A 79 0.47 -5.03 0.83
C LEU A 79 0.72 -6.04 -0.31
N VAL A 80 -0.06 -5.97 -1.39
CA VAL A 80 0.16 -6.77 -2.60
C VAL A 80 1.45 -6.39 -3.32
N GLU A 81 1.69 -5.09 -3.52
CA GLU A 81 2.92 -4.57 -4.15
C GLU A 81 4.19 -5.00 -3.40
N LEU A 82 4.11 -5.14 -2.07
CA LEU A 82 5.21 -5.63 -1.23
C LEU A 82 5.24 -7.16 -1.08
N GLY A 83 4.25 -7.84 -1.65
CA GLY A 83 4.08 -9.30 -1.56
C GLY A 83 3.82 -9.80 -0.14
N LEU A 84 3.27 -8.96 0.73
CA LEU A 84 2.73 -9.33 2.05
C LEU A 84 1.33 -9.92 1.94
N LEU A 85 0.65 -9.66 0.83
CA LEU A 85 -0.60 -10.31 0.43
C LEU A 85 -0.47 -10.80 -1.01
N GLU A 86 -1.17 -11.89 -1.33
CA GLU A 86 -1.29 -12.38 -2.70
C GLU A 86 -2.24 -11.50 -3.50
N LYS A 87 -1.88 -11.22 -4.75
CA LYS A 87 -2.80 -10.62 -5.71
C LYS A 87 -3.84 -11.68 -6.08
N LYS A 88 -5.12 -11.42 -5.77
CA LYS A 88 -6.24 -12.22 -6.25
C LYS A 88 -6.91 -11.54 -7.44
N ASP A 89 -7.34 -12.34 -8.41
CA ASP A 89 -8.00 -11.90 -9.65
C ASP A 89 -9.40 -11.30 -9.42
#